data_AF-A0A094KHS2-F1
#
_entry.id   AF-A0A094KHS2-F1
#
_cell.length_a   1.000
_cell.length_b   1.000
_cell.length_c   1.000
_cell.angle_alpha   90.00
_cell.angle_beta   90.00
_cell.angle_gamma   90.00
#
_symmetry.space_group_name_H-M   'P 1'
#
loop_
_entity.id
_entity.type
_entity.pdbx_description
1 polymer ?
#
loop_
_entity_poly.entity_id
_entity_poly.type
_entity_poly.pdbx_seq_one_letter_code
_entity_poly.pdbx_strand_id
1 'polypeptide(L)'
;KMLYQLKIVDPSEYSSNCTQPQLNGTNLSPEELGNSTLYRGPVDPANWFGIHKGYPNLGYIQNHLLVLLLLVFEAVVYRRQEYHRKQHQLVAPVTETIFEDISREDLDRGLGPCAKYFLNYFYYKF
;
A
#
# COMPACT_ATOMS: atom_id res chain seq x y z
N LYS A 1 -10.42 -7.09 10.30
CA LYS A 1 -9.31 -6.60 11.17
C LYS A 1 -9.80 -6.04 12.51
N MET A 2 -10.72 -5.08 12.54
CA MET A 2 -11.20 -4.49 13.83
C MET A 2 -12.07 -5.43 14.67
N LEU A 3 -13.01 -6.15 14.06
CA LEU A 3 -13.89 -7.11 14.77
C LEU A 3 -13.10 -8.17 15.55
N TYR A 4 -11.97 -8.62 15.00
CA TYR A 4 -11.09 -9.62 15.60
C TYR A 4 -10.37 -9.15 16.88
N GLN A 5 -10.31 -7.83 17.11
CA GLN A 5 -9.69 -7.27 18.33
C GLN A 5 -10.64 -7.28 19.54
N LEU A 6 -11.91 -7.65 19.36
CA LEU A 6 -12.87 -7.73 20.46
C LEU A 6 -12.43 -8.77 21.50
N LYS A 7 -12.78 -8.52 22.77
CA LYS A 7 -12.44 -9.43 23.87
C LYS A 7 -13.10 -10.81 23.72
N ILE A 8 -14.27 -10.87 23.10
CA ILE A 8 -15.03 -12.11 22.87
C ILE A 8 -14.33 -13.07 21.89
N VAL A 9 -13.46 -12.56 21.03
CA VAL A 9 -12.71 -13.39 20.09
C VAL A 9 -11.44 -13.85 20.79
N ASP A 10 -11.35 -15.11 21.18
CA ASP A 10 -10.14 -15.67 21.79
C ASP A 10 -9.45 -16.71 20.89
N PRO A 11 -8.28 -16.39 20.30
CA PRO A 11 -7.50 -17.35 19.51
C PRO A 11 -7.19 -18.66 20.22
N SER A 12 -7.17 -18.68 21.56
CA SER A 12 -6.88 -19.91 22.31
C SER A 12 -7.92 -21.01 22.09
N GLU A 13 -9.19 -20.66 21.81
CA GLU A 13 -10.29 -21.62 21.67
C GLU A 13 -10.27 -22.40 20.34
N TYR A 14 -9.66 -21.85 19.29
CA TYR A 14 -9.63 -22.44 17.93
C TYR A 14 -8.22 -22.60 17.35
N SER A 15 -7.18 -22.17 18.08
CA SER A 15 -5.80 -22.47 17.70
C SER A 15 -5.56 -23.97 17.70
N SER A 16 -4.84 -24.45 16.69
CA SER A 16 -4.58 -25.88 16.51
C SER A 16 -3.08 -26.15 16.64
N ASN A 17 -2.71 -27.18 17.39
CA ASN A 17 -1.32 -27.61 17.52
C ASN A 17 -1.00 -28.67 16.45
N CYS A 18 0.00 -28.40 15.62
CA CYS A 18 0.40 -29.33 14.56
C CYS A 18 1.31 -30.43 15.13
N THR A 19 0.96 -31.69 14.88
CA THR A 19 1.79 -32.84 15.31
C THR A 19 3.08 -32.88 14.52
N GLN A 20 4.22 -32.96 15.21
CA GLN A 20 5.53 -33.05 14.56
C GLN A 20 5.64 -34.35 13.74
N PRO A 21 6.15 -34.27 12.49
CA PRO A 21 6.37 -35.43 11.65
C PRO A 21 7.51 -36.30 12.20
N GLN A 22 7.50 -37.58 11.82
CA GLN A 22 8.61 -38.48 12.10
C GLN A 22 9.87 -38.04 11.34
N LEU A 23 11.05 -38.31 11.90
CA LEU A 23 12.36 -37.94 11.32
C LEU A 23 12.55 -38.40 9.86
N ASN A 24 11.89 -39.49 9.46
CA ASN A 24 11.97 -40.03 8.09
C ASN A 24 10.95 -39.41 7.11
N GLY A 25 10.03 -38.57 7.61
CA GLY A 25 8.96 -37.97 6.81
C GLY A 25 9.30 -36.59 6.26
N THR A 26 10.39 -35.97 6.72
CA THR A 26 10.80 -34.62 6.29
C THR A 26 12.32 -34.51 6.19
N ASN A 27 12.80 -33.76 5.19
CA ASN A 27 14.22 -33.45 5.01
C ASN A 27 14.75 -32.34 5.94
N LEU A 28 13.92 -31.85 6.87
CA LEU A 28 14.28 -30.78 7.80
C LEU A 28 15.01 -31.35 9.01
N SER A 29 16.02 -30.63 9.49
CA SER A 29 16.66 -30.96 10.76
C SER A 29 15.68 -30.74 11.94
N PRO A 30 15.87 -31.42 13.08
CA PRO A 30 15.01 -31.23 14.26
C PRO A 30 14.97 -29.78 14.76
N GLU A 31 16.07 -29.04 14.60
CA GLU A 31 16.19 -27.64 15.01
C GLU A 31 15.42 -26.70 14.07
N GLU A 32 15.51 -26.93 12.75
CA GLU A 32 14.71 -26.20 11.75
C GLU A 32 13.22 -26.48 11.91
N LEU A 33 12.87 -27.73 12.23
CA LEU A 33 11.50 -28.14 12.48
C LEU A 33 10.92 -27.40 13.69
N GLY A 34 11.66 -27.36 14.80
CA GLY A 34 11.26 -26.63 16.02
C GLY A 34 11.14 -25.11 15.82
N ASN A 35 11.92 -24.53 14.91
CA ASN A 35 11.86 -23.11 14.57
C ASN A 35 10.82 -22.75 13.50
N SER A 36 10.21 -23.75 12.86
CA SER A 36 9.21 -23.53 11.80
C SER A 36 7.88 -22.97 12.34
N THR A 37 7.12 -22.31 11.46
CA THR A 37 5.84 -21.67 11.81
C THR A 37 4.81 -22.68 12.33
N LEU A 38 4.81 -23.92 11.85
CA LEU A 38 3.81 -24.92 12.19
C LEU A 38 4.08 -25.65 13.50
N TYR A 39 5.36 -25.91 13.80
CA TYR A 39 5.74 -26.78 14.93
C TYR A 39 6.32 -26.04 16.13
N ARG A 40 6.51 -24.71 16.02
CA ARG A 40 6.96 -23.86 17.13
C ARG A 40 5.88 -23.66 18.20
N GLY A 41 4.60 -23.74 17.84
CA GLY A 41 3.49 -23.51 18.76
C GLY A 41 2.12 -23.66 18.09
N PRO A 42 1.03 -23.44 18.84
CA PRO A 42 -0.32 -23.50 18.31
C PRO A 42 -0.52 -22.43 17.22
N VAL A 43 -1.09 -22.84 16.10
CA VAL A 43 -1.32 -21.98 14.93
C VAL A 43 -2.76 -21.49 14.93
N ASP A 44 -2.91 -20.17 14.83
CA ASP A 44 -4.20 -19.53 14.57
C ASP A 44 -4.49 -19.57 13.05
N PRO A 45 -5.55 -20.29 12.60
CA PRO A 45 -5.91 -20.36 11.18
C PRO A 45 -6.31 -19.00 10.59
N ALA A 46 -6.77 -18.04 11.40
CA ALA A 46 -7.10 -16.69 10.92
C ALA A 46 -5.85 -15.92 10.43
N ASN A 47 -4.67 -16.26 10.96
CA ASN A 47 -3.42 -15.61 10.58
C ASN A 47 -3.08 -15.84 9.10
N TRP A 48 -3.48 -16.99 8.54
CA TRP A 48 -3.34 -17.28 7.11
C TRP A 48 -4.11 -16.29 6.22
N PHE A 49 -5.26 -15.80 6.70
CA PHE A 49 -6.06 -14.78 6.03
C PHE A 49 -5.59 -13.35 6.33
N GLY A 50 -4.44 -13.18 7.01
CA GLY A 50 -3.90 -11.88 7.42
C GLY A 50 -4.65 -11.23 8.59
N ILE A 51 -5.39 -12.03 9.37
CA ILE A 51 -6.13 -11.61 10.55
C ILE A 51 -5.42 -12.15 11.79
N HIS A 52 -4.99 -11.27 12.68
CA HIS A 52 -4.41 -11.67 13.96
C HIS A 52 -4.85 -10.68 15.05
N LYS A 53 -4.77 -11.11 16.32
CA LYS A 53 -4.86 -10.18 17.43
C LYS A 53 -3.58 -9.36 17.49
N GLY A 54 -3.72 -8.05 17.57
CA GLY A 54 -2.61 -7.11 17.53
C GLY A 54 -2.84 -5.98 18.52
N TYR A 55 -1.86 -5.74 19.39
CA TYR A 55 -1.87 -4.61 20.32
C TYR A 55 -0.61 -3.77 20.10
N PRO A 56 -0.71 -2.44 19.90
CA PRO A 56 -1.92 -1.62 19.94
C PRO A 56 -2.80 -1.74 18.67
N ASN A 57 -4.12 -1.65 18.84
CA ASN A 57 -5.10 -1.81 17.75
C ASN A 57 -4.89 -0.85 16.58
N LEU A 58 -4.45 0.38 16.85
CA LEU A 58 -4.26 1.42 15.83
C LEU A 58 -3.12 1.06 14.88
N GLY A 59 -1.98 0.58 15.41
CA GLY A 59 -0.83 0.19 14.60
C GLY A 59 -1.18 -0.92 13.61
N TYR A 60 -2.04 -1.87 14.01
CA TYR A 60 -2.47 -2.97 13.15
C TYR A 60 -3.28 -2.52 11.92
N ILE A 61 -4.07 -1.45 12.05
CA ILE A 61 -4.89 -0.93 10.94
C ILE A 61 -4.24 0.26 10.21
N GLN A 62 -3.14 0.81 10.72
CA GLN A 62 -2.50 2.02 10.22
C GLN A 62 -2.19 1.96 8.72
N ASN A 63 -1.64 0.84 8.24
CA ASN A 63 -1.35 0.66 6.82
C ASN A 63 -2.61 0.70 5.95
N HIS A 64 -3.72 0.12 6.43
CA HIS A 64 -4.98 0.12 5.68
C HIS A 64 -5.61 1.51 5.67
N LEU A 65 -5.50 2.24 6.78
CA LEU A 65 -5.93 3.64 6.86
C LEU A 65 -5.14 4.53 5.90
N LEU A 66 -3.83 4.32 5.78
CA LEU A 66 -2.99 5.09 4.85
C LEU A 66 -3.35 4.83 3.39
N VAL A 67 -3.57 3.56 3.00
CA VAL A 67 -4.05 3.22 1.65
C VAL A 67 -5.41 3.84 1.38
N LEU A 68 -6.36 3.73 2.33
CA LEU A 68 -7.68 4.34 2.20
C LEU A 68 -7.59 5.86 2.05
N LEU A 69 -6.73 6.52 2.84
CA LEU A 69 -6.49 7.95 2.76
C LEU A 69 -5.97 8.34 1.37
N LEU A 70 -5.03 7.59 0.81
CA LEU A 70 -4.51 7.85 -0.53
C LEU A 70 -5.59 7.71 -1.62
N LEU A 71 -6.43 6.68 -1.54
CA LEU A 71 -7.54 6.48 -2.48
C LEU A 71 -8.59 7.60 -2.40
N VAL A 72 -8.94 8.03 -1.18
CA VAL A 72 -9.84 9.16 -0.98
C VAL A 72 -9.20 10.46 -1.48
N PHE A 73 -7.91 10.67 -1.19
CA PHE A 73 -7.17 11.84 -1.63
C PHE A 73 -7.12 11.94 -3.16
N GLU A 74 -6.84 10.84 -3.86
CA GLU A 74 -6.91 10.75 -5.31
C GLU A 74 -8.27 11.22 -5.84
N ALA A 75 -9.36 10.64 -5.32
CA ALA A 75 -10.71 11.00 -5.73
C ALA A 75 -11.03 12.48 -5.45
N VAL A 76 -10.58 13.01 -4.32
CA VAL A 76 -10.74 14.43 -3.96
C VAL A 76 -9.99 15.33 -4.93
N VAL A 77 -8.74 15.00 -5.30
CA VAL A 77 -7.95 15.77 -6.27
C VAL A 77 -8.67 15.82 -7.62
N TYR A 78 -9.11 14.67 -8.16
CA TYR A 78 -9.84 14.63 -9.42
C TYR A 78 -11.11 15.47 -9.39
N ARG A 79 -11.92 15.33 -8.34
CA ARG A 79 -13.17 16.10 -8.18
C ARG A 79 -12.90 17.59 -8.03
N ARG A 80 -11.86 17.97 -7.30
CA ARG A 80 -11.48 19.38 -7.12
C ARG A 80 -11.04 20.01 -8.43
N GLN A 81 -10.24 19.30 -9.23
CA GLN A 81 -9.83 19.76 -10.56
C GLN A 81 -11.03 19.90 -11.50
N GLU A 82 -11.93 18.92 -11.53
CA GLU A 82 -13.16 18.97 -12.33
C GLU A 82 -14.05 20.17 -11.94
N TYR A 83 -14.25 20.36 -10.64
CA TYR A 83 -15.04 21.47 -10.10
C TYR A 83 -14.44 22.83 -10.48
N HIS A 84 -13.12 22.99 -10.31
CA HIS A 84 -12.42 24.21 -10.69
C HIS A 84 -12.58 24.52 -12.18
N ARG A 85 -12.42 23.51 -13.05
CA ARG A 85 -12.61 23.68 -14.50
C ARG A 85 -14.03 24.12 -14.85
N LYS A 86 -15.05 23.54 -14.23
CA LYS A 86 -16.45 23.93 -14.45
C LYS A 86 -16.74 25.36 -13.98
N GLN A 87 -16.24 25.74 -12.82
CA GLN A 87 -16.46 27.08 -12.25
C GLN A 87 -15.84 28.19 -13.13
N HIS A 88 -14.66 27.93 -13.68
CA HIS A 88 -13.92 28.89 -14.51
C HIS A 88 -14.11 28.69 -16.02
N GLN A 89 -15.01 27.79 -16.44
CA GLN A 89 -15.25 27.43 -17.85
C GLN A 89 -13.97 27.04 -18.61
N LEU A 90 -13.02 26.38 -17.92
CA LEU A 90 -11.76 25.94 -18.48
C LEU A 90 -11.93 24.56 -19.13
N VAL A 91 -11.26 24.36 -20.27
CA VAL A 91 -11.17 23.06 -20.94
C VAL A 91 -10.14 22.19 -20.22
N ALA A 92 -10.30 20.86 -20.27
CA ALA A 92 -9.24 19.97 -19.80
C ALA A 92 -7.97 20.18 -20.65
N PRO A 93 -6.79 20.30 -20.01
CA PRO A 93 -5.55 20.48 -20.76
C PRO A 93 -5.29 19.27 -21.65
N VAL A 94 -4.92 19.54 -22.90
CA VAL A 94 -4.64 18.50 -23.91
C VAL A 94 -3.32 17.80 -23.61
N THR A 95 -2.38 18.55 -23.04
CA THR A 95 -1.09 18.05 -22.56
C THR A 95 -1.15 17.86 -21.05
N GLU A 96 -0.84 16.67 -20.55
CA GLU A 96 -0.77 16.35 -19.11
C GLU A 96 0.49 16.95 -18.46
N THR A 97 0.83 18.17 -18.83
CA THR A 97 2.03 18.91 -18.41
C THR A 97 1.72 19.83 -17.25
N ILE A 98 2.70 20.07 -16.38
CA ILE A 98 2.58 21.00 -15.25
C ILE A 98 2.61 22.45 -15.74
N PHE A 99 3.50 22.75 -16.69
CA PHE A 99 3.67 24.08 -17.28
C PHE A 99 3.21 24.07 -18.75
N GLU A 100 1.96 24.45 -18.99
CA GLU A 100 1.39 24.50 -20.35
C GLU A 100 2.06 25.56 -21.25
N ASP A 101 2.72 26.57 -20.65
CA ASP A 101 3.41 27.67 -21.34
C ASP A 101 4.76 27.26 -21.95
N ILE A 102 5.25 26.06 -21.67
CA ILE A 102 6.62 25.65 -22.03
C ILE A 102 6.62 24.57 -23.09
N SER A 103 7.16 24.94 -24.25
CA SER A 103 7.37 24.06 -25.40
C SER A 103 8.84 23.70 -25.57
N ARG A 104 9.14 22.84 -26.56
CA ARG A 104 10.52 22.51 -26.94
C ARG A 104 11.31 23.75 -27.41
N GLU A 105 10.64 24.74 -27.97
CA GLU A 105 11.26 25.99 -28.44
C GLU A 105 11.73 26.87 -27.28
N ASP A 106 11.12 26.71 -26.10
CA ASP A 106 11.46 27.48 -24.91
C ASP A 106 12.66 26.91 -24.17
N LEU A 107 13.02 25.64 -24.41
CA LEU A 107 14.13 24.95 -23.75
C LEU A 107 15.43 25.75 -23.82
N ASP A 108 15.71 26.34 -24.98
CA ASP A 108 16.98 27.01 -25.27
C ASP A 108 16.95 28.52 -24.95
N ARG A 109 15.83 29.04 -24.42
CA ARG A 109 15.66 30.47 -24.08
C ARG A 109 16.27 30.87 -22.73
N GLY A 110 16.67 29.91 -21.90
CA GLY A 110 17.36 30.14 -20.64
C GLY A 110 17.18 29.04 -19.60
N LEU A 111 17.84 29.18 -18.44
CA LEU A 111 17.83 28.16 -17.38
C LEU A 111 16.43 27.92 -16.79
N GLY A 112 15.61 28.97 -16.65
CA GLY A 112 14.26 28.85 -16.10
C GLY A 112 13.32 28.03 -16.99
N PRO A 113 13.10 28.42 -18.26
CA PRO A 113 12.35 27.62 -19.23
C PRO A 113 12.91 26.20 -19.41
N CYS A 114 14.23 26.05 -19.38
CA CYS A 114 14.89 24.75 -19.44
C CYS A 114 14.49 23.82 -18.29
N ALA A 115 14.52 24.32 -17.04
CA ALA A 115 14.09 23.55 -15.88
C ALA A 115 12.60 23.16 -15.95
N LYS A 116 11.72 24.10 -16.36
CA LYS A 116 10.29 23.81 -16.55
C LYS A 116 10.05 22.76 -17.64
N TYR A 117 10.78 22.82 -18.75
CA TYR A 117 10.70 21.83 -19.82
C TYR A 117 11.09 20.44 -19.32
N PHE A 118 12.19 20.33 -18.58
CA PHE A 118 12.57 19.04 -17.99
C PHE A 118 11.53 18.56 -16.98
N LEU A 119 10.97 19.41 -16.10
CA LEU A 119 9.90 18.98 -15.19
C LEU A 119 8.68 18.39 -15.91
N ASN A 120 8.31 18.93 -17.08
CA ASN A 120 7.23 18.39 -17.89
C ASN A 120 7.60 17.09 -18.61
N TYR A 121 8.80 16.98 -19.17
CA TYR A 121 9.15 15.94 -20.15
C TYR A 121 10.33 15.06 -19.75
N PHE A 122 10.76 15.06 -18.48
CA PHE A 122 11.91 14.29 -18.02
C PHE A 122 11.74 12.80 -18.33
N TYR A 123 10.68 12.18 -17.82
CA TYR A 123 10.37 10.75 -18.02
C TYR A 123 9.99 10.39 -19.46
N TYR A 124 9.52 11.37 -20.23
CA TYR A 124 9.24 11.17 -21.66
C TYR A 124 10.53 11.04 -22.47
N LYS A 125 11.59 11.74 -22.07
CA LYS A 125 12.85 11.82 -22.84
C LYS A 125 13.94 10.87 -22.32
N PHE A 126 13.96 10.59 -21.03
CA PHE A 126 14.92 9.73 -20.35
C PHE A 126 14.20 8.60 -19.62
#